data_AF-A0A7J4FAB9-F1
#
_entry.id   AF-A0A7J4FAB9-F1
#
_cell.length_a   1.000
_cell.length_b   1.000
_cell.length_c   1.000
_cell.angle_alpha   90.00
_cell.angle_beta   90.00
_cell.angle_gamma   90.00
#
_symmetry.space_group_name_H-M   'P 1'
#
loop_
_entity.id
_entity.type
_entity.pdbx_description
1 polymer ?
#
loop_
_entity_poly.entity_id
_entity_poly.type
_entity_poly.pdbx_seq_one_letter_code
_entity_poly.pdbx_strand_id
1 'polypeptide(L)'
;METDMRGTPILRRLTEAVASLFDEDERVAEVIARILLTGKARVFHDDMVSLANNLVGVKGAELLAREAAMAMVRWRLMLPVRSVHGRGLAWEHRLGVPRAGEAYEVPRCIAYAFEGLASRSTWDWRSGVKEYMKRIGESHGDIVLRVIEGVVARSYSKHLTNASTIREACRRYGYPKSVGSLIAELKGGGIISPCLGLSFILSRLAMDDRVRGLCRGAPIYELNKALFVLEAPAGYRYR
;
A
#
# COMPACT_ATOMS: atom_id res chain seq x y z
N MET A 1 -21.06 -21.79 -4.13
CA MET A 1 -20.44 -22.93 -3.43
C MET A 1 -19.35 -22.36 -2.54
N GLU A 2 -19.73 -21.88 -1.35
CA GLU A 2 -18.79 -21.33 -0.35
C GLU A 2 -18.07 -22.51 0.30
N THR A 3 -16.82 -22.74 -0.08
CA THR A 3 -15.95 -23.68 0.63
C THR A 3 -15.61 -23.03 1.96
N ASP A 4 -16.00 -23.66 3.07
CA ASP A 4 -15.63 -23.23 4.41
C ASP A 4 -14.09 -23.22 4.53
N MET A 5 -13.48 -22.05 4.36
CA MET A 5 -12.03 -21.89 4.42
C MET A 5 -11.49 -21.87 5.87
N ARG A 6 -12.35 -22.06 6.88
CA ARG A 6 -11.89 -22.22 8.27
C ARG A 6 -11.01 -23.46 8.37
N GLY A 7 -9.74 -23.25 8.69
CA GLY A 7 -8.77 -24.32 8.91
C GLY A 7 -8.01 -24.81 7.66
N THR A 8 -8.11 -24.13 6.51
CA THR A 8 -7.24 -24.50 5.38
C THR A 8 -5.78 -24.14 5.71
N PRO A 9 -4.80 -25.05 5.48
CA PRO A 9 -3.38 -24.78 5.77
C PRO A 9 -2.86 -23.50 5.11
N ILE A 10 -3.44 -23.14 3.95
CA ILE A 10 -3.11 -21.92 3.23
C ILE A 10 -3.54 -20.65 3.98
N LEU A 11 -4.75 -20.62 4.54
CA LEU A 11 -5.25 -19.45 5.25
C LEU A 11 -4.45 -19.21 6.52
N ARG A 12 -4.17 -20.25 7.32
CA ARG A 12 -3.36 -20.12 8.54
C ARG A 12 -1.99 -19.52 8.24
N ARG A 13 -1.29 -20.05 7.22
CA ARG A 13 0.00 -19.52 6.78
C ARG A 13 -0.10 -18.05 6.34
N LEU A 14 -1.16 -17.69 5.63
CA LEU A 14 -1.37 -16.30 5.19
C LEU A 14 -1.65 -15.38 6.37
N THR A 15 -2.45 -15.81 7.34
CA THR A 15 -2.70 -15.08 8.59
C THR A 15 -1.39 -14.82 9.34
N GLU A 16 -0.58 -15.86 9.57
CA GLU A 16 0.73 -15.74 10.24
C GLU A 16 1.66 -14.76 9.49
N ALA A 17 1.71 -14.86 8.17
CA ALA A 17 2.54 -13.96 7.36
C ALA A 17 2.03 -12.51 7.40
N VAL A 18 0.73 -12.28 7.31
CA VAL A 18 0.11 -10.94 7.40
C VAL A 18 0.34 -10.34 8.79
N ALA A 19 0.11 -11.12 9.86
CA ALA A 19 0.37 -10.70 11.22
C ALA A 19 1.84 -10.27 11.40
N SER A 20 2.79 -11.08 10.91
CA SER A 20 4.22 -10.78 11.03
C SER A 20 4.67 -9.60 10.17
N LEU A 21 4.15 -9.46 8.94
CA LEU A 21 4.53 -8.38 8.03
C LEU A 21 4.05 -7.02 8.54
N PHE A 22 2.83 -6.97 9.06
CA PHE A 22 2.14 -5.72 9.39
C PHE A 22 2.00 -5.46 10.90
N ASP A 23 2.58 -6.33 11.73
CA ASP A 23 2.57 -6.23 13.20
C ASP A 23 1.13 -6.10 13.75
N GLU A 24 0.26 -7.00 13.32
CA GLU A 24 -1.16 -7.02 13.70
C GLU A 24 -1.50 -8.25 14.55
N ASP A 25 -2.54 -8.13 15.38
CA ASP A 25 -3.15 -9.26 16.07
C ASP A 25 -3.60 -10.35 15.08
N GLU A 26 -3.52 -11.62 15.49
CA GLU A 26 -3.83 -12.77 14.64
C GLU A 26 -5.24 -12.69 14.04
N ARG A 27 -6.24 -12.23 14.81
CA ARG A 27 -7.62 -12.11 14.31
C ARG A 27 -7.77 -10.98 13.31
N VAL A 28 -7.09 -9.87 13.55
CA VAL A 28 -7.04 -8.73 12.62
C VAL A 28 -6.39 -9.19 11.31
N ALA A 29 -5.24 -9.86 11.41
CA ALA A 29 -4.52 -10.41 10.27
C ALA A 29 -5.35 -11.44 9.49
N GLU A 30 -6.15 -12.28 10.16
CA GLU A 30 -7.01 -13.24 9.48
C GLU A 30 -8.10 -12.54 8.66
N VAL A 31 -8.73 -11.48 9.20
CA VAL A 31 -9.71 -10.69 8.44
C VAL A 31 -9.04 -10.04 7.22
N ILE A 32 -7.85 -9.47 7.39
CA ILE A 32 -7.07 -8.88 6.29
C ILE A 32 -6.76 -9.94 5.21
N ALA A 33 -6.24 -11.10 5.60
CA ALA A 33 -5.90 -12.18 4.69
C ALA A 33 -7.13 -12.67 3.92
N ARG A 34 -8.27 -12.86 4.60
CA ARG A 34 -9.53 -13.26 3.97
C ARG A 34 -10.05 -12.22 2.99
N ILE A 35 -9.99 -10.93 3.34
CA ILE A 35 -10.37 -9.84 2.44
C ILE A 35 -9.51 -9.84 1.17
N LEU A 36 -8.18 -9.93 1.31
CA LEU A 36 -7.28 -9.92 0.16
C LEU A 36 -7.43 -11.19 -0.70
N LEU A 37 -7.72 -12.35 -0.08
CA LEU A 37 -8.03 -13.61 -0.78
C LEU A 37 -9.28 -13.52 -1.65
N THR A 38 -10.21 -12.61 -1.38
CA THR A 38 -11.37 -12.42 -2.26
C THR A 38 -10.98 -11.95 -3.67
N GLY A 39 -9.80 -11.35 -3.83
CA GLY A 39 -9.33 -10.77 -5.09
C GLY A 39 -10.16 -9.58 -5.58
N LYS A 40 -11.13 -9.11 -4.78
CA LYS A 40 -11.99 -7.97 -5.14
C LYS A 40 -11.15 -6.69 -5.18
N ALA A 41 -11.21 -5.97 -6.31
CA ALA A 41 -10.57 -4.65 -6.42
C ALA A 41 -11.23 -3.59 -5.51
N ARG A 42 -12.53 -3.77 -5.21
CA ARG A 42 -13.31 -2.92 -4.30
C ARG A 42 -13.94 -3.80 -3.22
N VAL A 43 -13.75 -3.39 -1.97
CA VAL A 43 -14.23 -4.09 -0.78
C VAL A 43 -15.03 -3.12 0.08
N PHE A 44 -16.02 -3.63 0.79
CA PHE A 44 -16.87 -2.83 1.68
C PHE A 44 -16.59 -3.19 3.13
N HIS A 45 -16.84 -2.25 4.04
CA HIS A 45 -16.80 -2.53 5.49
C HIS A 45 -17.71 -3.72 5.86
N ASP A 46 -18.86 -3.84 5.20
CA ASP A 46 -19.80 -4.94 5.42
C ASP A 46 -19.22 -6.32 5.04
N ASP A 47 -18.32 -6.38 4.04
CA ASP A 47 -17.57 -7.61 3.73
C ASP A 47 -16.69 -8.02 4.93
N MET A 48 -16.04 -7.05 5.58
CA MET A 48 -15.18 -7.30 6.75
C MET A 48 -15.99 -7.72 7.96
N VAL A 49 -17.14 -7.08 8.21
CA VAL A 49 -18.08 -7.48 9.28
C VAL A 49 -18.56 -8.91 9.07
N SER A 50 -18.93 -9.27 7.85
CA SER A 50 -19.38 -10.62 7.50
C SER A 50 -18.28 -11.67 7.79
N LEU A 51 -17.04 -11.36 7.44
CA LEU A 51 -15.90 -12.24 7.73
C LEU A 51 -15.59 -12.31 9.23
N ALA A 52 -15.60 -11.17 9.93
CA ALA A 52 -15.34 -11.10 11.36
C ALA A 52 -16.41 -11.83 12.18
N ASN A 53 -17.68 -11.79 11.77
CA ASN A 53 -18.77 -12.52 12.41
C ASN A 53 -18.50 -14.04 12.45
N ASN A 54 -17.86 -14.59 11.43
CA ASN A 54 -17.48 -16.01 11.39
C ASN A 54 -16.36 -16.38 12.38
N LEU A 55 -15.63 -15.39 12.92
CA LEU A 55 -14.50 -15.56 13.84
C LEU A 55 -14.88 -15.30 15.29
N VAL A 56 -15.65 -14.25 15.56
CA VAL A 56 -15.94 -13.78 16.93
C VAL A 56 -17.43 -13.66 17.24
N GLY A 57 -18.31 -14.02 16.30
CA GLY A 57 -19.75 -13.86 16.42
C GLY A 57 -20.21 -12.40 16.39
N VAL A 58 -21.53 -12.21 16.41
CA VAL A 58 -22.18 -10.91 16.15
C VAL A 58 -21.71 -9.81 17.09
N LYS A 59 -21.51 -10.14 18.38
CA LYS A 59 -21.15 -9.15 19.41
C LYS A 59 -19.77 -8.52 19.20
N GLY A 60 -18.83 -9.23 18.57
CA GLY A 60 -17.45 -8.77 18.34
C GLY A 60 -17.14 -8.38 16.89
N ALA A 61 -18.00 -8.76 15.94
CA ALA A 61 -17.73 -8.65 14.51
C ALA A 61 -17.42 -7.22 14.08
N GLU A 62 -18.24 -6.26 14.52
CA GLU A 62 -18.10 -4.85 14.14
C GLU A 62 -16.78 -4.26 14.62
N LEU A 63 -16.37 -4.56 15.86
CA LEU A 63 -15.12 -4.05 16.42
C LEU A 63 -13.91 -4.60 15.65
N LEU A 64 -13.86 -5.92 15.45
CA LEU A 64 -12.77 -6.57 14.74
C LEU A 64 -12.69 -6.10 13.27
N ALA A 65 -13.84 -5.92 12.61
CA ALA A 65 -13.89 -5.39 11.25
C ALA A 65 -13.35 -3.95 11.18
N ARG A 66 -13.69 -3.11 12.16
CA ARG A 66 -13.15 -1.74 12.24
C ARG A 66 -11.66 -1.74 12.47
N GLU A 67 -11.14 -2.59 13.36
CA GLU A 67 -9.70 -2.75 13.59
C GLU A 67 -8.97 -3.16 12.33
N ALA A 68 -9.46 -4.19 11.63
CA ALA A 68 -8.92 -4.62 10.34
C ALA A 68 -8.96 -3.51 9.28
N ALA A 69 -10.06 -2.79 9.17
CA ALA A 69 -10.18 -1.69 8.22
C ALA A 69 -9.17 -0.57 8.52
N MET A 70 -9.02 -0.18 9.79
CA MET A 70 -8.04 0.82 10.22
C MET A 70 -6.61 0.35 9.94
N ALA A 71 -6.29 -0.91 10.23
CA ALA A 71 -4.99 -1.50 9.95
C ALA A 71 -4.67 -1.47 8.44
N MET A 72 -5.59 -1.95 7.59
CA MET A 72 -5.40 -1.96 6.13
C MET A 72 -5.24 -0.55 5.55
N VAL A 73 -5.99 0.44 6.05
CA VAL A 73 -5.84 1.85 5.63
C VAL A 73 -4.52 2.44 6.12
N ARG A 74 -4.13 2.17 7.37
CA ARG A 74 -2.85 2.61 7.96
C ARG A 74 -1.66 2.13 7.12
N TRP A 75 -1.68 0.86 6.75
CA TRP A 75 -0.62 0.23 5.95
C TRP A 75 -0.71 0.54 4.45
N ARG A 76 -1.82 1.12 3.96
CA ARG A 76 -2.10 1.31 2.53
C ARG A 76 -2.28 -0.01 1.76
N LEU A 77 -2.74 -1.05 2.45
CA LEU A 77 -3.23 -2.29 1.83
C LEU A 77 -4.54 -2.03 1.06
N MET A 78 -5.33 -1.08 1.55
CA MET A 78 -6.49 -0.54 0.85
C MET A 78 -6.61 0.96 1.09
N LEU A 79 -7.39 1.63 0.25
CA LEU A 79 -7.59 3.07 0.28
C LEU A 79 -9.09 3.38 0.29
N PRO A 80 -9.57 4.30 1.14
CA PRO A 80 -10.96 4.74 1.07
C PRO A 80 -11.30 5.30 -0.31
N VAL A 81 -12.48 4.96 -0.84
CA VAL A 81 -12.96 5.54 -2.11
C VAL A 81 -13.37 7.00 -1.91
N ARG A 82 -13.93 7.31 -0.74
CA ARG A 82 -14.37 8.65 -0.38
C ARG A 82 -13.18 9.60 -0.21
N SER A 83 -13.29 10.79 -0.78
CA SER A 83 -12.29 11.86 -0.73
C SER A 83 -12.93 13.19 -0.34
N VAL A 84 -12.24 13.99 0.50
CA VAL A 84 -12.71 15.32 0.96
C VAL A 84 -12.68 16.35 -0.16
N HIS A 85 -11.72 16.23 -1.07
CA HIS A 85 -11.44 17.24 -2.10
C HIS A 85 -11.79 16.76 -3.52
N GLY A 86 -12.80 15.90 -3.67
CA GLY A 86 -13.17 15.35 -4.98
C GLY A 86 -12.05 14.49 -5.60
N ARG A 87 -11.71 14.72 -6.88
CA ARG A 87 -10.84 13.87 -7.75
C ARG A 87 -9.34 13.79 -7.39
N GLY A 88 -8.93 14.18 -6.18
CA GLY A 88 -7.54 14.09 -5.74
C GLY A 88 -7.09 12.64 -5.50
N LEU A 89 -5.96 12.23 -6.09
CA LEU A 89 -5.34 10.91 -5.85
C LEU A 89 -4.47 10.84 -4.58
N ALA A 90 -4.35 11.96 -3.85
CA ALA A 90 -3.57 12.04 -2.62
C ALA A 90 -4.22 11.17 -1.53
N TRP A 91 -3.45 10.26 -0.92
CA TRP A 91 -3.98 9.37 0.12
C TRP A 91 -4.44 10.13 1.36
N GLU A 92 -3.76 11.23 1.71
CA GLU A 92 -4.12 12.11 2.83
C GLU A 92 -5.50 12.79 2.67
N HIS A 93 -6.05 12.86 1.46
CA HIS A 93 -7.39 13.40 1.23
C HIS A 93 -8.50 12.34 1.33
N ARG A 94 -8.14 11.06 1.46
CA ARG A 94 -9.09 9.95 1.54
C ARG A 94 -9.46 9.70 3.00
N LEU A 95 -10.68 10.09 3.39
CA LEU A 95 -11.19 9.87 4.74
C LEU A 95 -11.96 8.55 4.81
N GLY A 96 -11.31 7.53 5.38
CA GLY A 96 -11.95 6.27 5.73
C GLY A 96 -12.62 6.40 7.08
N VAL A 97 -13.94 6.20 7.13
CA VAL A 97 -14.65 5.97 8.40
C VAL A 97 -15.21 4.56 8.30
N PRO A 98 -14.64 3.56 9.00
CA PRO A 98 -15.10 2.18 8.92
C PRO A 98 -16.48 2.06 9.57
N ARG A 99 -17.50 2.11 8.72
CA ARG A 99 -18.92 2.03 9.02
C ARG A 99 -19.63 1.34 7.86
N ALA A 100 -20.87 0.90 8.09
CA ALA A 100 -21.69 0.27 7.06
C ALA A 100 -21.71 1.07 5.74
N GLY A 101 -21.57 0.37 4.62
CA GLY A 101 -21.50 0.94 3.28
C GLY A 101 -20.20 1.69 2.91
N GLU A 102 -19.23 1.83 3.82
CA GLU A 102 -17.94 2.43 3.47
C GLU A 102 -17.19 1.52 2.48
N ALA A 103 -16.77 2.11 1.35
CA ALA A 103 -16.07 1.39 0.29
C ALA A 103 -14.58 1.73 0.25
N TYR A 104 -13.78 0.71 -0.04
CA TYR A 104 -12.34 0.78 -0.18
C TYR A 104 -11.88 0.15 -1.48
N GLU A 105 -10.74 0.61 -1.98
CA GLU A 105 -10.06 0.06 -3.15
C GLU A 105 -8.72 -0.56 -2.74
N VAL A 106 -8.45 -1.76 -3.23
CA VAL A 106 -7.16 -2.44 -3.05
C VAL A 106 -6.24 -2.02 -4.20
N PRO A 107 -5.10 -1.35 -3.95
CA PRO A 107 -4.16 -1.02 -4.99
C PRO A 107 -3.66 -2.25 -5.74
N ARG A 108 -3.51 -2.15 -7.07
CA ARG A 108 -3.13 -3.31 -7.91
C ARG A 108 -1.79 -3.92 -7.51
N CYS A 109 -0.79 -3.12 -7.17
CA CYS A 109 0.50 -3.65 -6.73
C CYS A 109 0.40 -4.41 -5.40
N ILE A 110 -0.54 -4.04 -4.51
CA ILE A 110 -0.82 -4.79 -3.27
C ILE A 110 -1.49 -6.12 -3.59
N ALA A 111 -2.48 -6.13 -4.48
CA ALA A 111 -3.12 -7.37 -4.92
C ALA A 111 -2.09 -8.35 -5.50
N TYR A 112 -1.21 -7.90 -6.40
CA TYR A 112 -0.18 -8.76 -6.99
C TYR A 112 0.91 -9.19 -5.98
N ALA A 113 1.28 -8.33 -5.03
CA ALA A 113 2.18 -8.72 -3.93
C ALA A 113 1.54 -9.82 -3.06
N PHE A 114 0.24 -9.68 -2.74
CA PHE A 114 -0.50 -10.68 -1.97
C PHE A 114 -0.70 -11.98 -2.75
N GLU A 115 -0.95 -11.95 -4.05
CA GLU A 115 -0.97 -13.14 -4.92
C GLU A 115 0.37 -13.88 -4.87
N GLY A 116 1.49 -13.15 -4.85
CA GLY A 116 2.82 -13.71 -4.62
C GLY A 116 2.96 -14.38 -3.26
N LEU A 117 2.45 -13.75 -2.20
CA LEU A 117 2.44 -14.33 -0.86
C LEU A 117 1.59 -15.62 -0.80
N ALA A 118 0.41 -15.59 -1.40
CA ALA A 118 -0.52 -16.72 -1.47
C ALA A 118 0.07 -17.90 -2.25
N SER A 119 0.67 -17.66 -3.42
CA SER A 119 1.15 -18.72 -4.31
C SER A 119 2.59 -19.19 -4.03
N ARG A 120 3.48 -18.29 -3.58
CA ARG A 120 4.93 -18.55 -3.46
C ARG A 120 5.50 -18.34 -2.06
N SER A 121 4.67 -17.94 -1.09
CA SER A 121 5.11 -17.59 0.28
C SER A 121 6.05 -16.38 0.34
N THR A 122 6.01 -15.51 -0.66
CA THR A 122 6.91 -14.35 -0.73
C THR A 122 6.11 -13.06 -0.90
N TRP A 123 6.26 -12.13 0.04
CA TRP A 123 5.86 -10.74 -0.15
C TRP A 123 7.01 -9.97 -0.79
N ASP A 124 6.91 -9.70 -2.08
CA ASP A 124 7.95 -9.00 -2.84
C ASP A 124 7.34 -7.91 -3.72
N TRP A 125 7.73 -6.67 -3.45
CA TRP A 125 7.26 -5.53 -4.20
C TRP A 125 7.72 -5.57 -5.67
N ARG A 126 8.89 -6.15 -5.96
CA ARG A 126 9.42 -6.20 -7.34
C ARG A 126 8.51 -7.04 -8.22
N SER A 127 8.14 -8.22 -7.74
CA SER A 127 7.16 -9.09 -8.40
C SER A 127 5.80 -8.40 -8.58
N GLY A 128 5.28 -7.75 -7.54
CA GLY A 128 3.99 -7.06 -7.60
C GLY A 128 3.97 -5.89 -8.59
N VAL A 129 5.04 -5.09 -8.62
CA VAL A 129 5.19 -3.99 -9.59
C VAL A 129 5.41 -4.54 -10.99
N LYS A 130 6.23 -5.57 -11.17
CA LYS A 130 6.49 -6.17 -12.50
C LYS A 130 5.20 -6.66 -13.14
N GLU A 131 4.36 -7.37 -12.38
CA GLU A 131 3.05 -7.83 -12.88
C GLU A 131 2.13 -6.65 -13.19
N TYR A 132 2.09 -5.61 -12.34
CA TYR A 132 1.31 -4.40 -12.63
C TYR A 132 1.76 -3.70 -13.93
N MET A 133 3.06 -3.49 -14.11
CA MET A 133 3.63 -2.85 -15.30
C MET A 133 3.29 -3.65 -16.57
N LYS A 134 3.40 -4.98 -16.50
CA LYS A 134 2.97 -5.88 -17.59
C LYS A 134 1.48 -5.71 -17.92
N ARG A 135 0.61 -5.63 -16.90
CA ARG A 135 -0.85 -5.54 -17.08
C ARG A 135 -1.32 -4.22 -17.69
N ILE A 136 -0.59 -3.13 -17.46
CA ILE A 136 -0.88 -1.83 -18.08
C ILE A 136 -0.18 -1.64 -19.44
N GLY A 137 0.56 -2.65 -19.92
CA GLY A 137 1.27 -2.59 -21.20
C GLY A 137 2.55 -1.74 -21.18
N GLU A 138 3.18 -1.56 -20.01
CA GLU A 138 4.47 -0.87 -19.93
C GLU A 138 5.60 -1.76 -20.48
N SER A 139 6.14 -1.37 -21.64
CA SER A 139 7.19 -2.10 -22.35
C SER A 139 8.57 -2.05 -21.68
N HIS A 140 8.79 -1.14 -20.73
CA HIS A 140 10.07 -0.95 -20.04
C HIS A 140 10.02 -1.36 -18.56
N GLY A 141 9.21 -2.37 -18.22
CA GLY A 141 9.00 -2.80 -16.84
C GLY A 141 10.29 -3.03 -16.03
N ASP A 142 11.31 -3.66 -16.61
CA ASP A 142 12.59 -3.89 -15.91
C ASP A 142 13.39 -2.59 -15.65
N ILE A 143 13.28 -1.58 -16.53
CA ILE A 143 13.85 -0.25 -16.27
C ILE A 143 13.09 0.43 -15.14
N VAL A 144 11.75 0.34 -15.15
CA VAL A 144 10.90 0.90 -14.09
C VAL A 144 11.25 0.31 -12.73
N LEU A 145 11.50 -1.00 -12.64
CA LEU A 145 11.96 -1.63 -11.39
C LEU A 145 13.26 -0.99 -10.88
N ARG A 146 14.28 -0.84 -11.74
CA ARG A 146 15.55 -0.19 -11.36
C ARG A 146 15.34 1.26 -10.92
N VAL A 147 14.46 1.99 -11.59
CA VAL A 147 14.07 3.35 -11.19
C VAL A 147 13.49 3.34 -9.78
N ILE A 148 12.54 2.44 -9.48
CA ILE A 148 11.92 2.34 -8.15
C ILE A 148 12.97 1.93 -7.10
N GLU A 149 13.88 1.00 -7.40
CA GLU A 149 14.99 0.66 -6.50
C GLU A 149 15.83 1.88 -6.15
N GLY A 150 16.20 2.69 -7.16
CA GLY A 150 16.94 3.93 -6.96
C GLY A 150 16.17 5.00 -6.18
N VAL A 151 14.83 4.97 -6.22
CA VAL A 151 13.94 5.85 -5.45
C VAL A 151 13.84 5.39 -4.00
N VAL A 152 13.60 4.09 -3.76
CA VAL A 152 13.50 3.48 -2.42
C VAL A 152 14.85 3.54 -1.68
N ALA A 153 15.96 3.41 -2.39
CA ALA A 153 17.29 3.55 -1.79
C ALA A 153 17.50 4.95 -1.20
N ARG A 154 16.93 5.99 -1.83
CA ARG A 154 17.12 7.41 -1.50
C ARG A 154 15.94 8.08 -0.81
N SER A 155 14.88 7.34 -0.51
CA SER A 155 13.71 7.89 0.17
C SER A 155 14.02 8.22 1.63
N TYR A 156 13.52 9.36 2.08
CA TYR A 156 13.60 9.79 3.47
C TYR A 156 12.75 8.88 4.35
N SER A 157 13.36 8.34 5.41
CA SER A 157 12.78 7.32 6.29
C SER A 157 12.11 6.17 5.53
N LYS A 158 12.58 5.84 4.32
CA LYS A 158 12.01 4.80 3.44
C LYS A 158 10.53 4.99 3.04
N HIS A 159 9.96 6.16 3.30
CA HIS A 159 8.53 6.43 3.06
C HIS A 159 8.28 7.66 2.22
N LEU A 160 9.21 8.62 2.17
CA LEU A 160 9.03 9.86 1.42
C LEU A 160 10.07 10.02 0.32
N THR A 161 9.63 10.40 -0.85
CA THR A 161 10.51 10.76 -1.98
C THR A 161 10.00 12.04 -2.63
N ASN A 162 10.67 12.50 -3.68
CA ASN A 162 10.26 13.68 -4.42
C ASN A 162 10.45 13.50 -5.93
N ALA A 163 9.82 14.37 -6.72
CA ALA A 163 9.87 14.30 -8.17
C ALA A 163 11.30 14.37 -8.72
N SER A 164 12.19 15.11 -8.06
CA SER A 164 13.58 15.23 -8.48
C SER A 164 14.36 13.91 -8.32
N THR A 165 14.11 13.17 -7.24
CA THR A 165 14.69 11.83 -7.01
C THR A 165 14.23 10.84 -8.08
N ILE A 166 12.93 10.88 -8.42
CA ILE A 166 12.36 10.04 -9.50
C ILE A 166 13.00 10.41 -10.83
N ARG A 167 13.08 11.71 -11.16
CA ARG A 167 13.70 12.21 -12.40
C ARG A 167 15.16 11.78 -12.52
N GLU A 168 15.93 11.89 -11.44
CA GLU A 168 17.33 11.50 -11.44
C GLU A 168 17.50 9.98 -11.62
N ALA A 169 16.64 9.18 -10.99
CA ALA A 169 16.60 7.73 -11.19
C ALA A 169 16.25 7.37 -12.64
N CYS A 170 15.23 7.99 -13.24
CA CYS A 170 14.89 7.82 -14.65
C CYS A 170 16.08 8.13 -15.56
N ARG A 171 16.77 9.24 -15.33
CA ARG A 171 17.97 9.62 -16.10
C ARG A 171 19.08 8.60 -15.94
N ARG A 172 19.35 8.15 -14.71
CA ARG A 172 20.42 7.20 -14.39
C ARG A 172 20.25 5.84 -15.09
N TYR A 173 19.01 5.36 -15.17
CA TYR A 173 18.72 4.05 -15.76
C TYR A 173 18.22 4.11 -17.21
N GLY A 174 18.22 5.30 -17.83
CA GLY A 174 17.85 5.48 -19.22
C GLY A 174 16.37 5.21 -19.50
N TYR A 175 15.46 5.66 -18.62
CA TYR A 175 14.02 5.52 -18.88
C TYR A 175 13.61 6.36 -20.10
N PRO A 176 13.08 5.75 -21.17
CA PRO A 176 12.92 6.43 -22.46
C PRO A 176 11.65 7.28 -22.57
N LYS A 177 10.68 7.10 -21.66
CA LYS A 177 9.43 7.86 -21.64
C LYS A 177 9.52 9.06 -20.69
N SER A 178 8.50 9.92 -20.73
CA SER A 178 8.43 11.06 -19.83
C SER A 178 8.32 10.63 -18.37
N VAL A 179 9.03 11.35 -17.48
CA VAL A 179 8.94 11.13 -16.02
C VAL A 179 7.51 11.36 -15.52
N GLY A 180 6.76 12.28 -16.14
CA GLY A 180 5.36 12.53 -15.83
C GLY A 180 4.47 11.31 -16.07
N SER A 181 4.67 10.58 -17.19
CA SER A 181 3.93 9.35 -17.48
C SER A 181 4.21 8.29 -16.41
N LEU A 182 5.49 8.08 -16.09
CA LEU A 182 5.85 7.13 -15.05
C LEU A 182 5.23 7.49 -13.70
N ILE A 183 5.28 8.76 -13.29
CA ILE A 183 4.63 9.19 -12.05
C ILE A 183 3.13 8.89 -12.06
N ALA A 184 2.44 9.08 -13.19
CA ALA A 184 1.02 8.75 -13.31
C ALA A 184 0.77 7.25 -13.18
N GLU A 185 1.59 6.41 -13.81
CA GLU A 185 1.52 4.95 -13.72
C GLU A 185 1.80 4.45 -12.30
N LEU A 186 2.82 5.00 -11.63
CA LEU A 186 3.16 4.68 -10.23
C LEU A 186 2.02 5.03 -9.27
N LYS A 187 1.34 6.17 -9.49
CA LYS A 187 0.14 6.54 -8.73
C LYS A 187 -1.02 5.57 -9.00
N GLY A 188 -1.26 5.24 -10.27
CA GLY A 188 -2.32 4.31 -10.67
C GLY A 188 -2.17 2.92 -10.06
N GLY A 189 -0.92 2.45 -9.88
CA GLY A 189 -0.61 1.17 -9.24
C GLY A 189 -0.69 1.21 -7.71
N GLY A 190 -0.83 2.42 -7.14
CA GLY A 190 -0.75 2.70 -5.71
C GLY A 190 0.64 2.45 -5.13
N ILE A 191 1.70 2.69 -5.91
CA ILE A 191 3.10 2.61 -5.47
C ILE A 191 3.49 3.90 -4.74
N ILE A 192 3.02 5.05 -5.26
CA ILE A 192 3.27 6.37 -4.68
C ILE A 192 1.98 7.19 -4.61
N SER A 193 1.97 8.21 -3.75
CA SER A 193 0.89 9.20 -3.67
C SER A 193 1.44 10.60 -3.41
N PRO A 194 0.90 11.65 -4.05
CA PRO A 194 1.33 13.01 -3.75
C PRO A 194 1.02 13.36 -2.29
N CYS A 195 1.96 14.03 -1.63
CA CYS A 195 1.81 14.46 -0.24
C CYS A 195 1.87 15.99 -0.16
N LEU A 196 0.68 16.62 -0.07
CA LEU A 196 0.51 18.06 -0.15
C LEU A 196 0.63 18.70 1.24
N GLY A 197 0.10 18.05 2.28
CA GLY A 197 0.13 18.54 3.67
C GLY A 197 1.53 18.58 4.30
N LEU A 198 2.35 17.55 4.07
CA LEU A 198 3.72 17.49 4.62
C LEU A 198 4.65 18.51 3.97
N SER A 199 4.40 18.94 2.73
CA SER A 199 5.23 19.95 2.07
C SER A 199 5.22 21.29 2.85
N PHE A 200 4.08 21.64 3.45
CA PHE A 200 3.93 22.85 4.26
C PHE A 200 4.51 22.69 5.68
N ILE A 201 4.37 21.51 6.28
CA ILE A 201 4.85 21.24 7.65
C ILE A 201 6.37 21.04 7.68
N LEU A 202 6.90 20.23 6.76
CA LEU A 202 8.34 19.94 6.67
C LEU A 202 9.16 21.16 6.26
N SER A 203 8.60 22.05 5.43
CA SER A 203 9.28 23.32 5.10
C SER A 203 9.42 24.26 6.30
N ARG A 204 8.47 24.20 7.25
CA ARG A 204 8.54 24.98 8.51
C ARG A 204 9.44 24.34 9.58
N LEU A 205 9.57 23.01 9.57
CA LEU A 205 10.39 22.24 10.51
C LEU A 205 11.80 21.94 9.99
N ALA A 206 12.25 22.65 8.96
CA ALA A 206 13.50 22.40 8.24
C ALA A 206 14.77 22.74 9.05
N MET A 207 14.99 21.99 10.12
CA MET A 207 16.20 21.97 10.95
C MET A 207 17.23 20.93 10.44
N ASP A 208 16.80 19.96 9.62
CA ASP A 208 17.64 18.91 9.01
C ASP A 208 17.85 19.15 7.49
N ASP A 209 19.10 19.09 7.04
CA ASP A 209 19.48 19.24 5.63
C ASP A 209 18.87 18.17 4.71
N ARG A 210 18.58 16.97 5.22
CA ARG A 210 17.87 15.92 4.47
C ARG A 210 16.42 16.32 4.19
N VAL A 211 15.75 16.94 5.16
CA VAL A 211 14.39 17.45 5.00
C VAL A 211 14.38 18.62 4.02
N ARG A 212 15.36 19.53 4.11
CA ARG A 212 15.54 20.61 3.14
C ARG A 212 15.75 20.07 1.72
N GLY A 213 16.61 19.07 1.56
CA GLY A 213 16.84 18.38 0.28
C GLY A 213 15.56 17.76 -0.29
N LEU A 214 14.75 17.12 0.57
CA LEU A 214 13.46 16.55 0.18
C LEU A 214 12.50 17.64 -0.34
N CYS A 215 12.37 18.76 0.37
CA CYS A 215 11.49 19.87 0.00
C CYS A 215 11.92 20.59 -1.28
N ARG A 216 13.24 20.76 -1.52
CA ARG A 216 13.75 21.38 -2.77
C ARG A 216 13.40 20.59 -4.03
N GLY A 217 13.21 19.27 -3.90
CA GLY A 217 12.93 18.39 -5.03
C GLY A 217 11.45 18.19 -5.35
N ALA A 218 10.56 19.04 -4.81
CA ALA A 218 9.10 18.94 -4.88
C ALA A 218 8.54 18.68 -6.31
N PRO A 219 7.33 18.12 -6.45
CA PRO A 219 6.43 17.67 -5.37
C PRO A 219 6.97 16.46 -4.58
N ILE A 220 6.52 16.32 -3.34
CA ILE A 220 6.82 15.20 -2.44
C ILE A 220 5.80 14.09 -2.66
N TYR A 221 6.27 12.85 -2.59
CA TYR A 221 5.44 11.64 -2.68
C TYR A 221 5.66 10.73 -1.46
N GLU A 222 4.57 10.17 -0.95
CA GLU A 222 4.57 9.04 -0.03
C GLU A 222 4.69 7.73 -0.83
N LEU A 223 5.56 6.83 -0.41
CA LEU A 223 5.67 5.45 -0.89
C LEU A 223 4.67 4.56 -0.15
N ASN A 224 4.10 3.56 -0.82
CA ASN A 224 3.17 2.62 -0.19
C ASN A 224 3.87 1.77 0.88
N LYS A 225 3.50 1.97 2.15
CA LYS A 225 4.15 1.32 3.30
C LYS A 225 4.00 -0.19 3.29
N ALA A 226 2.81 -0.71 2.97
CA ALA A 226 2.59 -2.15 2.87
C ALA A 226 3.42 -2.77 1.73
N LEU A 227 3.46 -2.11 0.58
CA LEU A 227 4.22 -2.61 -0.56
C LEU A 227 5.70 -2.73 -0.21
N PHE A 228 6.27 -1.71 0.42
CA PHE A 228 7.70 -1.65 0.78
C PHE A 228 7.99 -2.07 2.23
N VAL A 229 7.12 -2.85 2.88
CA VAL A 229 7.22 -3.17 4.31
C VAL A 229 8.53 -3.86 4.71
N LEU A 230 9.11 -4.65 3.80
CA LEU A 230 10.39 -5.33 4.01
C LEU A 230 11.62 -4.44 3.78
N GLU A 231 11.43 -3.25 3.20
CA GLU A 231 12.50 -2.26 2.97
C GLU A 231 12.60 -1.25 4.13
N ALA A 232 11.65 -1.29 5.08
CA ALA A 232 11.66 -0.46 6.27
C ALA A 232 12.66 -0.99 7.32
N PRO A 233 13.38 -0.11 8.06
CA PRO A 233 14.26 -0.55 9.13
C PRO A 233 13.47 -1.33 10.21
N ALA A 234 14.09 -2.35 10.81
CA ALA A 234 13.44 -3.25 11.78
C ALA A 234 12.80 -2.55 13.01
N GLY A 235 13.18 -1.30 13.31
CA GLY A 235 12.60 -0.49 14.39
C GLY A 235 11.36 0.35 14.04
N TYR A 236 10.86 0.29 12.80
CA TYR A 236 9.67 1.02 12.33
C TYR A 236 8.43 0.14 12.13
N ARG A 237 8.51 -1.15 12.49
CA ARG A 237 7.33 -1.98 12.76
C ARG A 237 6.76 -1.47 14.09
N TYR A 238 5.73 -0.64 14.01
CA TYR A 238 5.15 0.05 15.14
C TYR A 238 4.51 -0.98 16.09
N ARG A 239 5.15 -1.20 17.24
CA ARG A 239 4.47 -1.74 18.44
C ARG A 239 3.34 -0.83 18.87
#